data_AF-A0A6F8PKK2-F1
#
_entry.id   AF-A0A6F8PKK2-F1
#
_cell.length_a   1.000
_cell.length_b   1.000
_cell.length_c   1.000
_cell.angle_alpha   90.00
_cell.angle_beta   90.00
_cell.angle_gamma   90.00
#
_symmetry.space_group_name_H-M   'P 1'
#
loop_
_entity.id
_entity.type
_entity.pdbx_description
1 polymer ?
#
loop_
_entity_poly.entity_id
_entity_poly.type
_entity_poly.pdbx_seq_one_letter_code
_entity_poly.pdbx_strand_id
1 'polypeptide(L)'
;MKKTSMTPALKFFFRTMEKKSQSLEAERLLLLESQKEVGFDEIERFFRALKSQNIFIHTVGASGKPVSMLLEKAVFSLNSVIRIYYSTSFDEVNQGYVRIQVDDVAKLVAVERMHGYRPVPELLYASHDECHVIRFMVRWIMRRIDWDKTRLDNLDLYKRYLENQREEAEAKLMAEMAEQEEREIQAALEKHFGKKHADKSAQKKANAH
;
A
#
# COMPACT_ATOMS: atom_id res chain seq x y z
N MET A 1 11.93 -25.65 62.90
CA MET A 1 12.74 -25.78 61.66
C MET A 1 13.68 -24.58 61.57
N LYS A 2 15.00 -24.78 61.67
CA LYS A 2 15.97 -23.68 61.57
C LYS A 2 15.94 -23.15 60.13
N LYS A 3 15.61 -21.86 59.95
CA LYS A 3 15.79 -21.16 58.67
C LYS A 3 17.29 -21.12 58.39
N THR A 4 17.76 -21.98 57.49
CA THR A 4 19.13 -21.97 56.98
C THR A 4 19.36 -20.63 56.29
N SER A 5 20.04 -19.70 56.96
CA SER A 5 20.43 -18.44 56.35
C SER A 5 21.46 -18.74 55.26
N MET A 6 21.09 -18.52 54.00
CA MET A 6 22.01 -18.65 52.87
C MET A 6 23.27 -17.84 53.13
N THR A 7 24.42 -18.50 53.08
CA THR A 7 25.71 -17.84 53.16
C THR A 7 25.91 -16.92 51.95
N PRO A 8 26.65 -15.81 52.09
CA PRO A 8 26.93 -14.89 50.99
C PRO A 8 27.53 -15.58 49.75
N ALA A 9 28.35 -16.62 49.96
CA ALA A 9 28.93 -17.43 48.90
C ALA A 9 27.87 -18.18 48.08
N LEU A 10 26.87 -18.80 48.73
CA LEU A 10 25.76 -19.44 48.01
C LEU A 10 24.93 -18.41 47.24
N LYS A 11 24.66 -17.23 47.80
CA LYS A 11 23.94 -16.16 47.08
C LYS A 11 24.69 -15.71 45.82
N PHE A 12 26.01 -15.54 45.93
CA PHE A 12 26.86 -15.17 44.80
C PHE A 12 26.90 -16.26 43.73
N PHE A 13 26.98 -17.53 44.16
CA PHE A 13 26.93 -18.68 43.26
C PHE A 13 25.62 -18.73 42.47
N PHE A 14 24.46 -18.64 43.14
CA PHE A 14 23.17 -18.65 42.44
C PHE A 14 23.00 -17.46 41.51
N ARG A 15 23.44 -16.26 41.89
CA ARG A 15 23.39 -15.08 41.02
C ARG A 15 24.25 -15.25 39.77
N THR A 16 25.40 -15.91 39.90
CA THR A 16 26.28 -16.23 38.76
C THR A 16 25.64 -17.28 37.86
N MET A 17 25.02 -18.32 38.44
CA MET A 17 24.27 -19.34 37.70
C MET A 17 23.08 -18.75 36.95
N GLU A 18 22.33 -17.85 37.58
CA GLU A 18 21.17 -17.18 37.00
C GLU A 18 21.58 -16.29 35.81
N LYS A 19 22.65 -15.50 35.96
CA LYS A 19 23.23 -14.74 34.84
C LYS A 19 23.67 -15.63 33.68
N LYS A 20 24.28 -16.79 33.99
CA LYS A 20 24.74 -17.74 32.98
C LYS A 20 23.58 -18.47 32.30
N SER A 21 22.50 -18.76 33.03
CA SER A 21 21.26 -19.28 32.46
C SER A 21 20.62 -18.29 31.51
N GLN A 22 20.52 -17.01 31.90
CA GLN A 22 19.99 -15.94 31.06
C GLN A 22 20.81 -15.75 29.78
N SER A 23 22.14 -15.82 29.87
CA SER A 23 22.99 -15.74 28.67
C SER A 23 22.78 -16.92 27.73
N LEU A 24 22.64 -18.14 28.27
CA LEU A 24 22.38 -19.35 27.47
C LEU A 24 21.00 -19.33 26.82
N GLU A 25 19.98 -18.79 27.50
CA GLU A 25 18.64 -18.61 26.93
C GLU A 25 18.64 -17.58 25.79
N ALA A 26 19.35 -16.45 25.96
CA ALA A 26 19.51 -15.46 24.91
C ALA A 26 20.24 -16.05 23.68
N GLU A 27 21.30 -16.82 23.91
CA GLU A 27 22.07 -17.49 22.86
C GLU A 27 21.23 -18.55 22.12
N ARG A 28 20.36 -19.28 22.85
CA ARG A 28 19.42 -20.23 22.28
C ARG A 28 18.34 -19.55 21.43
N LEU A 29 17.83 -18.40 21.87
CA LEU A 29 16.85 -17.61 21.09
C LEU A 29 17.48 -17.09 19.79
N LEU A 30 18.71 -16.57 19.85
CA LEU A 30 19.46 -16.15 18.66
C LEU A 30 19.70 -17.33 17.69
N LEU A 31 20.02 -18.52 18.21
CA LEU A 31 20.12 -19.74 17.40
C LEU A 31 18.80 -20.11 16.72
N LEU A 32 17.67 -20.05 17.44
CA LEU A 32 16.35 -20.33 16.88
C LEU A 32 15.93 -19.29 15.82
N GLU A 33 16.28 -18.02 16.01
CA GLU A 33 16.06 -16.96 15.02
C GLU A 33 16.93 -17.16 13.78
N SER A 34 18.20 -17.56 13.95
CA SER A 34 19.12 -17.84 12.84
C SER A 34 18.70 -19.04 11.97
N GLN A 35 17.87 -19.93 12.50
CA GLN A 35 17.34 -21.10 11.81
C GLN A 35 16.05 -20.82 11.03
N LYS A 36 15.42 -19.64 11.21
CA LYS A 36 14.23 -19.30 10.42
C LYS A 36 14.65 -18.98 8.99
N GLU A 37 14.10 -19.73 8.04
CA GLU A 37 14.19 -19.38 6.62
C GLU A 37 13.40 -18.10 6.37
N VAL A 38 14.03 -17.17 5.64
CA VAL A 38 13.42 -15.91 5.24
C VAL A 38 12.71 -16.16 3.93
N GLY A 39 11.41 -15.88 3.88
CA GLY A 39 10.64 -16.00 2.65
C GLY A 39 11.18 -15.06 1.56
N PHE A 40 11.20 -15.54 0.32
CA PHE A 40 11.42 -14.71 -0.87
C PHE A 40 10.40 -14.98 -2.00
N ASP A 41 9.62 -16.06 -1.88
CA ASP A 41 8.67 -16.52 -2.88
C ASP A 41 7.57 -15.49 -3.18
N GLU A 42 7.08 -14.78 -2.16
CA GLU A 42 6.03 -13.77 -2.35
C GLU A 42 6.57 -12.54 -3.08
N ILE A 43 7.84 -12.20 -2.84
CA ILE A 43 8.52 -11.12 -3.57
C ILE A 43 8.67 -11.51 -5.04
N GLU A 44 9.10 -12.74 -5.34
CA GLU A 44 9.20 -13.21 -6.73
C GLU A 44 7.84 -13.24 -7.43
N ARG A 45 6.81 -13.76 -6.77
CA ARG A 45 5.44 -13.79 -7.30
C ARG A 45 4.95 -12.38 -7.60
N PHE A 46 5.16 -11.45 -6.67
CA PHE A 46 4.81 -10.04 -6.85
C PHE A 46 5.48 -9.45 -8.10
N PHE A 47 6.81 -9.60 -8.24
CA PHE A 47 7.51 -9.06 -9.41
C PHE A 47 7.14 -9.76 -10.71
N ARG A 48 6.86 -11.07 -10.69
CA ARG A 48 6.35 -11.79 -11.86
C ARG A 48 4.99 -11.27 -12.30
N ALA A 49 4.08 -11.04 -11.36
CA ALA A 49 2.77 -10.44 -11.63
C ALA A 49 2.90 -8.99 -12.10
N LEU A 50 3.87 -8.24 -11.58
CA LEU A 50 4.11 -6.86 -11.99
C LEU A 50 4.67 -6.78 -13.42
N LYS A 51 5.56 -7.72 -13.80
CA LYS A 51 6.13 -7.81 -15.14
C LYS A 51 5.10 -8.17 -16.22
N SER A 52 4.02 -8.87 -15.87
CA SER A 52 2.95 -9.19 -16.83
C SER A 52 2.04 -8.00 -17.16
N GLN A 53 2.17 -6.89 -16.42
CA GLN A 53 1.41 -5.67 -16.65
C GLN A 53 2.18 -4.73 -17.60
N ASN A 54 1.44 -3.95 -18.40
CA ASN A 54 2.01 -2.95 -19.30
C ASN A 54 2.37 -1.64 -18.56
N ILE A 55 3.24 -1.76 -17.55
CA ILE A 55 3.71 -0.62 -16.74
C ILE A 55 4.96 -0.02 -17.38
N PHE A 56 4.92 1.28 -17.65
CA PHE A 56 6.06 2.05 -18.11
C PHE A 56 6.69 2.80 -16.94
N ILE A 57 8.02 2.81 -16.87
CA ILE A 57 8.78 3.57 -15.89
C ILE A 57 9.79 4.51 -16.55
N HIS A 58 10.01 5.66 -15.93
CA HIS A 58 11.08 6.56 -16.28
C HIS A 58 12.42 5.99 -15.82
N THR A 59 13.33 5.86 -16.78
CA THR A 59 14.70 5.39 -16.61
C THR A 59 15.65 6.40 -17.26
N VAL A 60 16.90 6.46 -16.81
CA VAL A 60 17.93 7.22 -17.52
C VAL A 60 18.45 6.33 -18.65
N GLY A 61 18.25 6.77 -19.90
CA GLY A 61 18.71 6.04 -21.08
C GLY A 61 20.20 6.23 -21.36
N ALA A 62 20.70 5.57 -22.41
CA ALA A 62 22.12 5.56 -22.75
C ALA A 62 22.73 6.94 -23.08
N SER A 63 21.90 7.90 -23.46
CA SER A 63 22.31 9.29 -23.72
C SER A 63 22.27 10.20 -22.49
N GLY A 64 21.96 9.65 -21.31
CA GLY A 64 21.76 10.42 -20.08
C GLY A 64 20.40 11.13 -19.99
N LYS A 65 19.55 10.99 -21.01
CA LYS A 65 18.20 11.59 -21.03
C LYS A 65 17.16 10.64 -20.39
N PRO A 66 16.10 11.17 -19.77
CA PRO A 66 14.97 10.36 -19.32
C PRO A 66 14.31 9.63 -20.50
N VAL A 67 14.11 8.33 -20.36
CA VAL A 67 13.46 7.44 -21.32
C VAL A 67 12.40 6.63 -20.59
N SER A 68 11.24 6.49 -21.22
CA SER A 68 10.16 5.62 -20.74
C SER A 68 10.39 4.20 -21.25
N MET A 69 10.51 3.25 -20.33
CA MET A 69 10.78 1.85 -20.62
C MET A 69 9.73 0.95 -19.99
N LEU A 70 9.34 -0.12 -20.68
CA LEU A 70 8.46 -1.14 -20.11
C LEU A 70 9.17 -1.82 -18.94
N LEU A 71 8.47 -1.90 -17.80
CA LEU A 71 9.00 -2.47 -16.56
C LEU A 71 9.50 -3.91 -16.74
N GLU A 72 8.83 -4.70 -17.59
CA GLU A 72 9.27 -6.05 -17.94
C GLU A 72 10.73 -6.11 -18.44
N LYS A 73 11.16 -5.09 -19.20
CA LYS A 73 12.51 -4.96 -19.74
C LYS A 73 13.50 -4.41 -18.72
N ALA A 74 13.01 -3.64 -17.75
CA ALA A 74 13.82 -3.06 -16.68
C ALA A 74 14.02 -4.01 -15.50
N VAL A 75 13.22 -5.07 -15.38
CA VAL A 75 13.28 -6.03 -14.25
C VAL A 75 13.88 -7.36 -14.68
N PHE A 76 14.99 -7.73 -14.05
CA PHE A 76 15.64 -9.02 -14.16
C PHE A 76 15.49 -9.81 -12.85
N SER A 77 15.12 -11.08 -12.92
CA SER A 77 14.94 -11.94 -11.74
C SER A 77 15.62 -13.28 -11.97
N LEU A 78 16.57 -13.67 -11.11
CA LEU A 78 17.28 -14.95 -11.17
C LEU A 78 17.79 -15.35 -9.78
N ASN A 79 17.66 -16.62 -9.40
CA ASN A 79 18.19 -17.20 -8.16
C ASN A 79 17.88 -16.36 -6.91
N SER A 80 16.62 -15.96 -6.71
CA SER A 80 16.20 -15.13 -5.57
C SER A 80 16.90 -13.76 -5.50
N VAL A 81 17.35 -13.26 -6.65
CA VAL A 81 17.87 -11.91 -6.83
C VAL A 81 17.04 -11.20 -7.89
N ILE A 82 16.46 -10.06 -7.52
CA ILE A 82 15.70 -9.21 -8.41
C ILE A 82 16.47 -7.91 -8.61
N ARG A 83 16.63 -7.50 -9.87
CA ARG A 83 17.29 -6.25 -10.27
C ARG A 83 16.31 -5.39 -11.04
N ILE A 84 16.20 -4.13 -10.66
CA ILE A 84 15.36 -3.14 -11.33
C ILE A 84 16.25 -2.01 -11.81
N TYR A 85 16.44 -1.92 -13.12
CA TYR A 85 17.27 -0.88 -13.72
C TYR A 85 16.51 0.46 -13.72
N TYR A 86 17.14 1.48 -13.14
CA TYR A 86 16.68 2.87 -13.24
C TYR A 86 17.61 3.72 -14.11
N SER A 87 18.82 3.24 -14.41
CA SER A 87 19.73 3.83 -15.38
C SER A 87 20.34 2.73 -16.25
N THR A 88 20.05 2.78 -17.54
CA THR A 88 20.53 1.84 -18.56
C THR A 88 21.46 2.60 -19.50
N SER A 89 22.75 2.57 -19.19
CA SER A 89 23.82 3.13 -20.04
C SER A 89 24.67 2.03 -20.66
N PHE A 90 25.26 2.29 -21.83
CA PHE A 90 26.30 1.44 -22.40
C PHE A 90 27.61 1.55 -21.61
N ASP A 91 27.80 2.66 -20.92
CA ASP A 91 28.91 2.87 -20.01
C ASP A 91 28.55 2.32 -18.62
N GLU A 92 29.29 1.30 -18.19
CA GLU A 92 29.13 0.65 -16.89
C GLU A 92 29.23 1.66 -15.72
N VAL A 93 29.98 2.75 -15.90
CA VAL A 93 30.13 3.83 -14.90
C VAL A 93 28.81 4.55 -14.63
N ASN A 94 27.89 4.55 -15.58
CA ASN A 94 26.62 5.27 -15.49
C ASN A 94 25.42 4.35 -15.27
N GLN A 95 25.63 3.04 -15.21
CA GLN A 95 24.57 2.07 -14.98
C GLN A 95 24.08 2.13 -13.53
N GLY A 96 22.77 1.94 -13.33
CA GLY A 96 22.17 2.02 -12.01
C GLY A 96 20.97 1.09 -11.89
N TYR A 97 20.97 0.26 -10.86
CA TYR A 97 19.86 -0.63 -10.56
C TYR A 97 19.64 -0.79 -9.06
N VAL A 98 18.40 -1.09 -8.69
CA VAL A 98 18.05 -1.56 -7.35
C VAL A 98 18.16 -3.08 -7.35
N ARG A 99 18.89 -3.63 -6.40
CA ARG A 99 19.02 -5.06 -6.15
C ARG A 99 18.19 -5.44 -4.93
N ILE A 100 17.39 -6.48 -5.06
CA ILE A 100 16.63 -7.10 -3.97
C ILE A 100 17.13 -8.53 -3.86
N GLN A 101 17.61 -8.91 -2.70
CA GLN A 101 18.16 -10.25 -2.46
C GLN A 101 17.96 -10.67 -1.02
N VAL A 102 17.98 -11.98 -0.78
CA VAL A 102 18.10 -12.52 0.58
C VAL A 102 19.55 -12.38 1.02
N ASP A 103 19.77 -11.80 2.20
CA ASP A 103 21.03 -11.84 2.92
C ASP A 103 21.01 -13.06 3.84
N ASP A 104 21.78 -14.07 3.48
CA ASP A 104 21.87 -15.34 4.22
C ASP A 104 22.52 -15.18 5.59
N VAL A 105 23.38 -14.17 5.77
CA VAL A 105 24.12 -13.93 7.02
C VAL A 105 23.21 -13.20 7.99
N ALA A 106 22.60 -12.10 7.54
CA ALA A 106 21.72 -11.29 8.38
C ALA A 106 20.28 -11.82 8.44
N LYS A 107 19.96 -12.88 7.68
CA LYS A 107 18.63 -13.50 7.58
C LYS A 107 17.54 -12.46 7.35
N LEU A 108 17.74 -11.62 6.33
CA LEU A 108 16.80 -10.59 5.95
C LEU A 108 16.76 -10.45 4.43
N VAL A 109 15.70 -9.84 3.91
CA VAL A 109 15.66 -9.41 2.52
C VAL A 109 16.18 -7.97 2.46
N ALA A 110 17.29 -7.79 1.75
CA ALA A 110 17.93 -6.50 1.54
C ALA A 110 17.50 -5.89 0.20
N VAL A 111 17.21 -4.58 0.23
CA VAL A 111 17.01 -3.73 -0.93
C VAL A 111 18.17 -2.75 -1.00
N GLU A 112 18.98 -2.85 -2.03
CA GLU A 112 20.23 -2.12 -2.18
C GLU A 112 20.22 -1.32 -3.49
N ARG A 113 20.84 -0.15 -3.48
CA ARG A 113 21.16 0.59 -4.69
C ARG A 113 22.56 0.22 -5.16
N MET A 114 22.66 -0.15 -6.43
CA MET A 114 23.91 -0.41 -7.11
C MET A 114 24.09 0.67 -8.20
N HIS A 115 25.19 1.42 -8.15
CA HIS A 115 25.47 2.45 -9.14
C HIS A 115 26.94 2.51 -9.55
N GLY A 116 27.17 2.58 -10.86
CA GLY A 116 28.47 2.77 -11.48
C GLY A 116 29.34 1.53 -11.59
N TYR A 117 30.61 1.75 -11.99
CA TYR A 117 31.59 0.71 -12.26
C TYR A 117 32.11 0.13 -10.94
N ARG A 118 31.99 -1.19 -10.76
CA ARG A 118 32.19 -1.89 -9.47
C ARG A 118 31.36 -1.27 -8.34
N PRO A 119 30.03 -1.35 -8.45
CA PRO A 119 29.13 -0.64 -7.57
C PRO A 119 29.25 -1.18 -6.13
N VAL A 120 29.42 -0.26 -5.18
CA VAL A 120 29.30 -0.58 -3.75
C VAL A 120 27.81 -0.58 -3.40
N PRO A 121 27.30 -1.64 -2.74
CA PRO A 121 25.89 -1.69 -2.35
C PRO A 121 25.58 -0.61 -1.31
N GLU A 122 24.65 0.28 -1.63
CA GLU A 122 24.05 1.22 -0.69
C GLU A 122 22.73 0.63 -0.19
N LEU A 123 22.66 0.25 1.09
CA LEU A 123 21.43 -0.30 1.67
C LEU A 123 20.32 0.77 1.70
N LEU A 124 19.21 0.51 1.02
CA LEU A 124 18.04 1.37 1.02
C LEU A 124 17.00 0.93 2.05
N TYR A 125 16.79 -0.38 2.16
CA TYR A 125 15.79 -0.96 3.05
C TYR A 125 16.14 -2.42 3.35
N ALA A 126 15.79 -2.91 4.54
CA ALA A 126 15.97 -4.30 4.94
C ALA A 126 14.80 -4.72 5.84
N SER A 127 14.31 -5.95 5.68
CA SER A 127 13.25 -6.51 6.51
C SER A 127 13.29 -8.03 6.51
N HIS A 128 12.85 -8.64 7.61
CA HIS A 128 12.58 -10.08 7.70
C HIS A 128 11.26 -10.47 7.01
N ASP A 129 10.33 -9.52 6.89
CA ASP A 129 9.00 -9.73 6.28
C ASP A 129 8.99 -9.28 4.81
N GLU A 130 8.60 -10.22 3.92
CA GLU A 130 8.40 -10.01 2.50
C GLU A 130 7.38 -8.91 2.20
N CYS A 131 6.29 -8.82 2.98
CA CYS A 131 5.23 -7.86 2.76
C CYS A 131 5.72 -6.42 2.97
N HIS A 132 6.68 -6.22 3.88
CA HIS A 132 7.29 -4.91 4.12
C HIS A 132 8.20 -4.51 2.96
N VAL A 133 8.98 -5.46 2.42
CA VAL A 133 9.80 -5.23 1.24
C VAL A 133 8.94 -4.89 0.03
N ILE A 134 7.87 -5.65 -0.21
CA ILE A 134 6.91 -5.39 -1.30
C ILE A 134 6.32 -3.98 -1.14
N ARG A 135 5.88 -3.60 0.06
CA ARG A 135 5.35 -2.24 0.32
C ARG A 135 6.37 -1.14 0.03
N PHE A 136 7.63 -1.35 0.41
CA PHE A 136 8.71 -0.42 0.07
C PHE A 136 8.89 -0.31 -1.44
N MET A 137 8.94 -1.45 -2.14
CA MET A 137 9.15 -1.50 -3.59
C MET A 137 7.99 -0.88 -4.37
N VAL A 138 6.74 -1.11 -3.97
CA VAL A 138 5.56 -0.47 -4.58
C VAL A 138 5.70 1.05 -4.50
N ARG A 139 6.02 1.61 -3.33
CA ARG A 139 6.23 3.06 -3.18
C ARG A 139 7.37 3.57 -4.04
N TRP A 140 8.45 2.79 -4.17
CA TRP A 140 9.60 3.15 -4.99
C TRP A 140 9.27 3.18 -6.49
N ILE A 141 8.51 2.19 -6.98
CA ILE A 141 8.09 2.06 -8.39
C ILE A 141 7.06 3.13 -8.74
N MET A 142 6.04 3.35 -7.88
CA MET A 142 4.96 4.32 -8.12
C MET A 142 5.47 5.74 -8.42
N ARG A 143 6.59 6.14 -7.83
CA ARG A 143 7.23 7.46 -8.08
C ARG A 143 7.90 7.59 -9.46
N ARG A 144 8.07 6.47 -10.17
CA ARG A 144 8.78 6.38 -11.44
C ARG A 144 7.88 5.93 -12.57
N ILE A 145 6.63 5.58 -12.31
CA ILE A 145 5.68 5.21 -13.35
C ILE A 145 5.46 6.41 -14.27
N ASP A 146 5.61 6.17 -15.56
CA ASP A 146 5.16 7.07 -16.61
C ASP A 146 3.65 6.86 -16.78
N TRP A 147 2.87 7.68 -16.08
CA TRP A 147 1.41 7.58 -16.05
C TRP A 147 0.75 7.93 -17.39
N ASP A 148 1.46 8.66 -18.26
CA ASP A 148 0.94 9.02 -19.58
C ASP A 148 0.94 7.80 -20.52
N LYS A 149 1.92 6.90 -20.35
CA LYS A 149 2.04 5.67 -21.16
C LYS A 149 1.50 4.43 -20.49
N THR A 150 1.48 4.40 -19.16
CA THR A 150 1.04 3.24 -18.40
C THR A 150 -0.48 3.14 -18.41
N ARG A 151 -1.00 2.12 -19.10
CA ARG A 151 -2.41 1.72 -18.99
C ARG A 151 -2.50 0.56 -18.03
N LEU A 152 -2.99 0.84 -16.83
CA LEU A 152 -3.36 -0.19 -15.86
C LEU A 152 -4.83 -0.48 -16.07
N ASP A 153 -5.14 -1.63 -16.68
CA ASP A 153 -6.53 -2.05 -16.96
C ASP A 153 -7.41 -2.04 -15.69
N ASN A 154 -6.82 -2.27 -14.52
CA ASN A 154 -7.51 -2.21 -13.22
C ASN A 154 -7.80 -0.80 -12.70
N LEU A 155 -7.06 0.21 -13.14
CA LEU A 155 -7.27 1.61 -12.75
C LEU A 155 -8.45 2.22 -13.51
N ASP A 156 -8.69 1.76 -14.73
CA ASP A 156 -9.89 2.10 -15.49
C ASP A 156 -11.15 1.47 -14.88
N LEU A 157 -11.06 0.26 -14.31
CA LEU A 157 -12.13 -0.32 -13.48
C LEU A 157 -12.42 0.54 -12.23
N TYR A 158 -11.39 1.02 -11.54
CA TYR A 158 -11.57 1.89 -10.38
C TYR A 158 -12.12 3.28 -10.74
N LYS A 159 -11.69 3.86 -11.88
CA LYS A 159 -12.27 5.10 -12.41
C LYS A 159 -13.74 4.94 -12.77
N ARG A 160 -14.10 3.86 -13.47
CA ARG A 160 -15.50 3.52 -13.77
C ARG A 160 -16.33 3.31 -12.51
N TYR A 161 -15.75 2.69 -11.48
CA TYR A 161 -16.43 2.53 -10.19
C TYR A 161 -16.68 3.89 -9.50
N LEU A 162 -15.70 4.79 -9.51
CA LEU A 162 -15.85 6.15 -8.96
C LEU A 162 -16.84 7.00 -9.76
N GLU A 163 -16.87 6.86 -11.09
CA GLU A 163 -17.85 7.51 -11.96
C GLU A 163 -19.27 6.99 -11.66
N ASN A 164 -19.46 5.67 -11.58
CA ASN A 164 -20.75 5.09 -11.19
C ASN A 164 -21.22 5.56 -9.81
N GLN A 165 -20.33 5.67 -8.81
CA GLN A 165 -20.70 6.20 -7.49
C GLN A 165 -21.15 7.67 -7.56
N ARG A 166 -20.54 8.49 -8.42
CA ARG A 166 -20.93 9.89 -8.61
C ARG A 166 -22.30 9.99 -9.28
N GLU A 167 -22.53 9.21 -10.33
CA GLU A 167 -23.82 9.17 -11.02
C GLU A 167 -24.95 8.71 -10.07
N GLU A 168 -24.69 7.70 -9.22
CA GLU A 168 -25.66 7.27 -8.20
C GLU A 168 -25.95 8.36 -7.15
N ALA A 169 -24.96 9.14 -6.76
CA ALA A 169 -25.13 10.24 -5.81
C ALA A 169 -25.91 11.41 -6.43
N GLU A 170 -25.61 11.77 -7.68
CA GLU A 170 -26.32 12.80 -8.43
C GLU A 170 -27.78 12.41 -8.69
N ALA A 171 -28.04 11.14 -9.02
CA ALA A 171 -29.39 10.63 -9.22
C ALA A 171 -30.24 10.71 -7.94
N LYS A 172 -29.65 10.44 -6.76
CA LYS A 172 -30.35 10.59 -5.47
C LYS A 172 -30.67 12.05 -5.16
N LEU A 173 -29.72 12.96 -5.39
CA LEU A 173 -29.94 14.40 -5.21
C LEU A 173 -31.06 14.91 -6.13
N MET A 174 -31.09 14.48 -7.40
CA MET A 174 -32.17 14.85 -8.31
C MET A 174 -33.53 14.29 -7.88
N ALA A 175 -33.59 13.05 -7.39
CA ALA A 175 -34.82 12.47 -6.87
C ALA A 175 -35.36 13.22 -5.64
N GLU A 176 -34.47 13.63 -4.73
CA GLU A 176 -34.84 14.41 -3.54
C GLU A 176 -35.35 15.81 -3.90
N MET A 177 -34.73 16.48 -4.88
CA MET A 177 -35.20 17.79 -5.36
C MET A 177 -36.57 17.67 -6.05
N ALA A 178 -36.77 16.65 -6.88
CA ALA A 178 -38.05 16.42 -7.54
C ALA A 178 -39.19 16.17 -6.53
N GLU A 179 -38.91 15.42 -5.45
CA GLU A 179 -39.89 15.18 -4.40
C GLU A 179 -40.22 16.45 -3.61
N GLN A 180 -39.24 17.34 -3.40
CA GLN A 180 -39.48 18.65 -2.79
C GLN A 180 -40.31 19.57 -3.70
N GLU A 181 -39.99 19.63 -4.99
CA GLU A 181 -40.76 20.42 -5.96
C GLU A 181 -42.21 19.92 -6.06
N GLU A 182 -42.45 18.61 -6.09
CA GLU A 182 -43.81 18.05 -6.09
C GLU A 182 -44.59 18.43 -4.83
N ARG A 183 -43.95 18.38 -3.66
CA ARG A 183 -44.57 18.81 -2.39
C ARG A 183 -44.88 20.30 -2.38
N GLU A 184 -44.00 21.13 -2.94
CA GLU A 184 -44.23 22.57 -3.06
C GLU A 184 -45.36 22.89 -4.04
N ILE A 185 -45.42 22.20 -5.18
CA ILE A 185 -46.49 22.33 -6.17
C ILE A 185 -47.82 21.89 -5.56
N GLN A 186 -47.87 20.76 -4.84
CA GLN A 186 -49.07 20.31 -4.13
C GLN A 186 -49.52 21.31 -3.07
N ALA A 187 -48.60 21.81 -2.23
CA ALA A 187 -48.92 22.80 -1.21
C ALA A 187 -49.39 24.13 -1.82
N ALA A 188 -48.85 24.54 -2.97
CA ALA A 188 -49.30 25.72 -3.70
C ALA A 188 -50.71 25.51 -4.30
N LEU A 189 -50.98 24.35 -4.89
CA LEU A 189 -52.30 23.99 -5.41
C LEU A 189 -53.36 23.97 -4.29
N GLU A 190 -53.05 23.38 -3.13
CA GLU A 190 -53.95 23.36 -1.98
C GLU A 190 -54.24 24.77 -1.44
N LYS A 191 -53.23 25.65 -1.35
CA LYS A 191 -53.42 27.04 -0.92
C LYS A 191 -54.27 27.86 -1.89
N HIS A 192 -54.14 27.64 -3.20
CA HIS A 192 -54.87 28.40 -4.22
C HIS A 192 -56.29 27.87 -4.49
N PHE A 193 -56.53 26.56 -4.38
CA PHE A 193 -57.84 25.96 -4.67
C PHE A 193 -58.67 25.62 -3.41
N GLY A 194 -58.05 25.44 -2.24
CA GLY A 194 -58.75 25.09 -0.99
C GLY A 194 -59.62 26.22 -0.40
N LYS A 195 -59.28 27.49 -0.63
CA LYS A 195 -60.07 28.64 -0.15
C LYS A 195 -61.45 28.77 -0.82
N LYS A 196 -61.64 28.26 -2.04
CA LYS A 196 -62.93 28.39 -2.75
C LYS A 196 -64.05 27.52 -2.18
N HIS A 197 -63.74 26.50 -1.38
CA HIS A 197 -64.74 25.64 -0.74
C HIS A 197 -65.20 26.14 0.64
N ALA A 198 -64.36 26.89 1.37
CA ALA A 198 -64.74 27.46 2.66
C ALA A 198 -65.75 28.62 2.52
N ASP A 199 -65.52 29.54 1.58
CA ASP A 199 -66.39 30.72 1.40
C ASP A 199 -67.82 30.38 0.93
N LYS A 200 -67.99 29.33 0.10
CA LYS A 200 -69.33 28.87 -0.33
C LYS A 200 -70.13 28.20 0.79
N SER A 201 -69.47 27.66 1.82
CA SER A 201 -70.13 27.03 2.97
C SER A 201 -70.57 28.05 4.03
N ALA A 202 -69.84 29.15 4.18
CA ALA A 202 -70.21 30.27 5.05
C ALA A 202 -71.38 31.10 4.48
N GLN A 203 -71.40 31.34 3.16
CA GLN A 203 -72.51 32.06 2.49
C GLN A 203 -73.83 31.28 2.47
N LYS A 204 -73.79 29.94 2.49
CA LYS A 204 -75.01 29.13 2.56
C LYS A 204 -75.66 29.12 3.95
N LYS A 205 -74.90 29.38 5.02
CA LYS A 205 -75.43 29.49 6.40
C LYS A 205 -75.95 30.89 6.73
N ALA A 206 -75.47 31.93 6.06
CA ALA A 206 -75.94 33.31 6.26
C ALA A 206 -77.29 33.62 5.57
N ASN A 207 -77.66 32.88 4.51
CA ASN A 207 -78.93 33.05 3.78
C ASN A 207 -80.06 32.13 4.29
N ALA A 208 -79.92 31.50 5.46
CA ALA A 208 -80.88 30.56 6.02
C ALA A 208 -81.58 31.08 7.31
N HIS A 209 -81.52 32.39 7.58
CA HIS A 209 -82.28 33.05 8.64
C HIS A 209 -83.13 34.19 8.10
#